data_AF-A0A7X7LQG6-F1
#
_entry.id   AF-A0A7X7LQG6-F1
#
_cell.length_a   1.000
_cell.length_b   1.000
_cell.length_c   1.000
_cell.angle_alpha   90.00
_cell.angle_beta   90.00
_cell.angle_gamma   90.00
#
_symmetry.space_group_name_H-M   'P 1'
#
loop_
_entity.id
_entity.type
_entity.pdbx_description
1 polymer ?
#
loop_
_entity_poly.entity_id
_entity_poly.type
_entity_poly.pdbx_seq_one_letter_code
_entity_poly.pdbx_strand_id
1 'polypeptide(L)'
;MKVGEPIKDIKLEAGIQTVLLDQIYPIWRLEGIPYRDLEITADGVKSEETLEKVTYGDKIQLFVEKKGRLKIILGPGYIAKKDPLWTDQFSQKQGWAGGDGIYSFNLTSGNDQFDQTEPATNLFVFGDTLVGRTDPLTKKRFGPLIMVNNSLAYLDKQTDQVKFHLNQNQEGSIISYFTIDPESDFNGTIPENVCLYDQRKANEGWLSGYHPQELWLCFDLQQKTMIDKIAITNYFHLDSSELSSRGVKVFHLFGSDNKKDWTFIGEYELKPSYSFSDQTVIVPNQSFRYFKFDINPRPGIGNYDDDAHEGLFGLRQVRFFSRDRWIRDIHADASSILLKEPAHAHIWLQDGVIIQDHLYFFPYLVVTDLDQPEGLQFAIKGISMIKVPIREERIVPKEATQKKTPFCAFHNGSDYTFGGAIMAHTLQSGIPNPDGYIYIYGYKTTMGLRQMIAGRVKPDDIEFFDAWEFFDGEEWQWDFLKSAPLIDHISTEFSVSRIQEGLFKGKYLAVFTYDTNTPKIAFAIGDSPVGKFSTPQVIYHKPEPEMLGKTTYAYNAKAHPQLSKSVDVLVSYNVNTYSFAHNMENADVYSPRFIRLKDTTTL
;
A
#
# COMPACT_ATOMS: atom_id res chain seq x y z
N MET A 1 12.35 -33.63 -9.78
CA MET A 1 13.49 -33.09 -9.01
C MET A 1 13.02 -32.72 -7.64
N LYS A 2 13.28 -33.63 -6.70
CA LYS A 2 13.01 -33.46 -5.28
C LYS A 2 14.24 -32.93 -4.58
N VAL A 3 14.06 -32.28 -3.44
CA VAL A 3 15.15 -31.87 -2.55
C VAL A 3 16.12 -33.05 -2.32
N GLY A 4 17.42 -32.80 -2.50
CA GLY A 4 18.47 -33.81 -2.40
C GLY A 4 18.81 -34.54 -3.70
N GLU A 5 17.99 -34.41 -4.75
CA GLU A 5 18.33 -34.93 -6.08
C GLU A 5 19.32 -34.01 -6.81
N PRO A 6 20.16 -34.56 -7.70
CA PRO A 6 21.07 -33.74 -8.49
C PRO A 6 20.30 -32.91 -9.53
N ILE A 7 20.43 -31.59 -9.46
CA ILE A 7 20.05 -30.65 -10.53
C ILE A 7 20.83 -31.00 -11.80
N LYS A 8 22.13 -31.31 -11.63
CA LYS A 8 23.04 -31.70 -12.70
C LYS A 8 24.11 -32.66 -12.18
N ASP A 9 24.41 -33.71 -12.94
CA ASP A 9 25.57 -34.59 -12.75
C ASP A 9 26.47 -34.47 -13.98
N ILE A 10 27.65 -33.88 -13.79
CA ILE A 10 28.53 -33.46 -14.89
C ILE A 10 29.96 -33.92 -14.67
N LYS A 11 30.64 -34.24 -15.77
CA LYS A 11 32.09 -34.44 -15.80
C LYS A 11 32.77 -33.09 -16.07
N LEU A 12 33.73 -32.75 -15.23
CA LEU A 12 34.52 -31.52 -15.33
C LEU A 12 35.99 -31.85 -15.53
N GLU A 13 36.69 -31.01 -16.31
CA GLU A 13 38.15 -31.07 -16.46
C GLU A 13 38.84 -30.27 -15.35
N ALA A 14 40.16 -30.46 -15.18
CA ALA A 14 40.94 -29.65 -14.25
C ALA A 14 41.08 -28.20 -14.74
N GLY A 15 41.13 -27.25 -13.80
CA GLY A 15 41.19 -25.81 -14.07
C GLY A 15 39.88 -25.09 -13.75
N ILE A 16 39.72 -23.87 -14.25
CA ILE A 16 38.50 -23.08 -14.06
C ILE A 16 37.37 -23.68 -14.90
N GLN A 17 36.25 -23.97 -14.26
CA GLN A 17 35.06 -24.53 -14.89
C GLN A 17 33.88 -23.59 -14.67
N THR A 18 32.99 -23.52 -15.65
CA THR A 18 31.72 -22.78 -15.55
C THR A 18 30.59 -23.72 -15.91
N VAL A 19 29.60 -23.81 -15.03
CA VAL A 19 28.42 -24.64 -15.18
C VAL A 19 27.21 -23.73 -15.26
N LEU A 20 26.45 -23.85 -16.35
CA LEU A 20 25.18 -23.16 -16.53
C LEU A 20 24.02 -24.11 -16.23
N LEU A 21 23.03 -23.59 -15.52
CA LEU A 21 21.74 -24.20 -15.26
C LEU A 21 20.69 -23.49 -16.13
N ASP A 22 19.54 -24.13 -16.34
CA ASP A 22 18.47 -23.62 -17.21
C ASP A 22 17.51 -22.65 -16.50
N GLN A 23 17.56 -22.61 -15.17
CA GLN A 23 16.72 -21.83 -14.27
C GLN A 23 17.55 -21.42 -13.04
N ILE A 24 17.00 -20.57 -12.19
CA ILE A 24 17.61 -20.24 -10.90
C ILE A 24 17.17 -21.27 -9.88
N TYR A 25 18.10 -22.10 -9.43
CA TYR A 25 17.83 -23.17 -8.48
C TYR A 25 18.28 -22.79 -7.07
N PRO A 26 17.57 -23.29 -6.03
CA PRO A 26 18.12 -23.35 -4.68
C PRO A 26 19.19 -24.44 -4.64
N ILE A 27 20.46 -24.06 -4.65
CA ILE A 27 21.59 -24.99 -4.59
C ILE A 27 21.93 -25.25 -3.13
N TRP A 28 21.87 -26.50 -2.69
CA TRP A 28 22.19 -26.86 -1.31
C TRP A 28 23.66 -27.15 -1.10
N ARG A 29 24.24 -27.96 -1.99
CA ARG A 29 25.64 -28.37 -1.91
C ARG A 29 26.13 -28.94 -3.22
N LEU A 30 27.45 -29.05 -3.32
CA LEU A 30 28.13 -29.73 -4.41
C LEU A 30 28.75 -31.03 -3.89
N GLU A 31 28.55 -32.14 -4.59
CA GLU A 31 29.10 -33.45 -4.23
C GLU A 31 30.01 -33.99 -5.33
N GLY A 32 31.08 -34.70 -4.96
CA GLY A 32 31.97 -35.37 -5.91
C GLY A 32 33.42 -34.87 -5.82
N ILE A 33 33.94 -34.31 -6.90
CA ILE A 33 35.34 -33.86 -6.97
C ILE A 33 35.66 -32.66 -6.06
N PRO A 34 36.91 -32.56 -5.56
CA PRO A 34 37.38 -31.37 -4.84
C PRO A 34 37.37 -30.12 -5.73
N TYR A 35 37.01 -28.99 -5.13
CA TYR A 35 36.99 -27.69 -5.78
C TYR A 35 37.40 -26.57 -4.80
N ARG A 36 37.79 -25.43 -5.35
CA ARG A 36 38.01 -24.16 -4.63
C ARG A 36 37.51 -22.98 -5.44
N ASP A 37 37.55 -21.79 -4.87
CA ASP A 37 37.16 -20.52 -5.51
C ASP A 37 35.74 -20.58 -6.10
N LEU A 38 34.80 -21.13 -5.32
CA LEU A 38 33.41 -21.27 -5.73
C LEU A 38 32.72 -19.90 -5.78
N GLU A 39 32.08 -19.63 -6.91
CA GLU A 39 31.19 -18.51 -7.12
C GLU A 39 29.87 -19.01 -7.71
N ILE A 40 28.77 -18.63 -7.08
CA ILE A 40 27.42 -18.88 -7.57
C ILE A 40 26.80 -17.53 -7.92
N THR A 41 26.23 -17.46 -9.11
CA THR A 41 25.61 -16.27 -9.67
C THR A 41 24.15 -16.60 -9.98
N ALA A 42 23.24 -15.66 -9.73
CA ALA A 42 21.86 -15.70 -10.18
C ALA A 42 21.63 -14.52 -11.14
N ASP A 43 21.30 -14.81 -12.40
CA ASP A 43 20.99 -13.79 -13.43
C ASP A 43 22.12 -12.72 -13.55
N GLY A 44 23.38 -13.16 -13.44
CA GLY A 44 24.55 -12.28 -13.56
C GLY A 44 25.00 -11.57 -12.28
N VAL A 45 24.25 -11.69 -11.18
CA VAL A 45 24.64 -11.14 -9.87
C VAL A 45 25.16 -12.22 -8.94
N LYS A 46 26.31 -11.96 -8.32
CA LYS A 46 26.92 -12.85 -7.34
C LYS A 46 26.00 -13.04 -6.14
N SER A 47 25.80 -14.29 -5.75
CA SER A 47 25.00 -14.63 -4.58
C SER A 47 25.73 -14.22 -3.32
N GLU A 48 25.01 -13.59 -2.39
CA GLU A 48 25.57 -13.15 -1.11
C GLU A 48 25.70 -14.29 -0.09
N GLU A 49 24.87 -15.34 -0.22
CA GLU A 49 24.91 -16.52 0.64
C GLU A 49 25.98 -17.52 0.18
N THR A 50 26.61 -18.20 1.15
CA THR A 50 27.52 -19.32 0.90
C THR A 50 26.75 -20.65 0.96
N LEU A 51 27.35 -21.74 0.46
CA LEU A 51 26.79 -23.09 0.56
C LEU A 51 26.73 -23.66 1.99
N GLU A 52 26.96 -22.84 3.03
CA GLU A 52 26.55 -23.16 4.40
C GLU A 52 25.01 -23.14 4.55
N LYS A 53 24.33 -22.42 3.65
CA LYS A 53 22.88 -22.39 3.49
C LYS A 53 22.52 -22.70 2.03
N VAL A 54 21.23 -22.66 1.72
CA VAL A 54 20.76 -22.68 0.34
C VAL A 54 21.21 -21.40 -0.36
N THR A 55 21.89 -21.55 -1.49
CA THR A 55 22.33 -20.44 -2.35
C THR A 55 21.59 -20.51 -3.67
N TYR A 56 20.97 -19.40 -4.07
CA TYR A 56 20.23 -19.31 -5.33
C TYR A 56 21.17 -19.03 -6.49
N GLY A 57 21.08 -19.81 -7.58
CA GLY A 57 21.90 -19.53 -8.76
C GLY A 57 21.53 -20.31 -10.01
N ASP A 58 21.88 -19.74 -11.15
CA ASP A 58 21.80 -20.33 -12.49
C ASP A 58 23.17 -20.53 -13.13
N LYS A 59 24.23 -19.96 -12.54
CA LYS A 59 25.62 -20.14 -12.97
C LYS A 59 26.52 -20.43 -11.79
N ILE A 60 27.39 -21.44 -11.95
CA ILE A 60 28.40 -21.82 -10.97
C ILE A 60 29.77 -21.76 -11.64
N GLN A 61 30.70 -21.01 -11.05
CA GLN A 61 32.10 -20.99 -11.44
C GLN A 61 32.95 -21.53 -10.29
N LEU A 62 33.91 -22.40 -10.58
CA LEU A 62 34.78 -23.02 -9.59
C LEU A 62 36.09 -23.50 -10.22
N PHE A 63 37.14 -23.60 -9.42
CA PHE A 63 38.40 -24.22 -9.83
C PHE A 63 38.39 -25.70 -9.44
N VAL A 64 38.49 -26.59 -10.43
CA VAL A 64 38.59 -28.04 -10.25
C VAL A 64 40.05 -28.45 -10.20
N GLU A 65 40.45 -29.14 -9.13
CA GLU A 65 41.85 -29.58 -8.96
C GLU A 65 42.22 -30.74 -9.89
N LYS A 66 41.28 -31.68 -10.08
CA LYS A 66 41.46 -32.86 -10.91
C LYS A 66 40.17 -33.22 -11.61
N LYS A 67 40.28 -33.66 -12.86
CA LYS A 67 39.18 -34.20 -13.65
C LYS A 67 38.33 -35.21 -12.87
N GLY A 68 37.02 -35.06 -12.90
CA GLY A 68 36.08 -36.04 -12.37
C GLY A 68 34.63 -35.56 -12.42
N ARG A 69 33.76 -36.13 -11.58
CA ARG A 69 32.32 -35.81 -11.56
C ARG A 69 31.95 -34.87 -10.42
N LEU A 70 31.10 -33.90 -10.73
CA LEU A 70 30.46 -32.99 -9.78
C LEU A 70 28.94 -33.13 -9.91
N LYS A 71 28.26 -33.26 -8.78
CA LYS A 71 26.80 -33.20 -8.67
C LYS A 71 26.41 -31.90 -7.99
N ILE A 72 25.47 -31.18 -8.58
CA ILE A 72 24.88 -29.98 -8.00
C ILE A 72 23.56 -30.42 -7.36
N ILE A 73 23.43 -30.33 -6.04
CA ILE A 73 22.31 -30.89 -5.30
C ILE A 73 21.22 -29.84 -5.06
N LEU A 74 19.97 -30.20 -5.36
CA LEU A 74 18.81 -29.35 -5.14
C LEU A 74 18.53 -29.18 -3.65
N GLY A 75 18.36 -27.94 -3.21
CA GLY A 75 17.97 -27.58 -1.86
C GLY A 75 16.48 -27.34 -1.69
N PRO A 76 16.03 -27.20 -0.42
CA PRO A 76 14.68 -26.75 -0.11
C PRO A 76 14.46 -25.30 -0.58
N GLY A 77 13.23 -24.98 -0.97
CA GLY A 77 12.83 -23.65 -1.43
C GLY A 77 12.02 -23.69 -2.71
N TYR A 78 12.09 -22.62 -3.48
CA TYR A 78 11.49 -22.50 -4.81
C TYR A 78 12.54 -22.41 -5.91
N ILE A 79 12.20 -22.81 -7.13
CA ILE A 79 12.96 -22.54 -8.36
C ILE A 79 12.32 -21.33 -9.04
N ALA A 80 13.10 -20.33 -9.43
CA ALA A 80 12.58 -19.17 -10.16
C ALA A 80 12.73 -19.34 -11.68
N LYS A 81 11.64 -19.03 -12.39
CA LYS A 81 11.56 -19.12 -13.86
C LYS A 81 10.78 -17.95 -14.45
N LYS A 82 11.30 -17.32 -15.50
CA LYS A 82 10.58 -16.30 -16.28
C LYS A 82 9.30 -16.88 -16.89
N ASP A 83 8.20 -16.13 -16.85
CA ASP A 83 6.91 -16.49 -17.46
C ASP A 83 6.59 -15.55 -18.63
N PRO A 84 7.14 -15.83 -19.83
CA PRO A 84 6.92 -14.99 -21.01
C PRO A 84 5.45 -15.03 -21.45
N LEU A 85 4.72 -16.13 -21.21
CA LEU A 85 3.32 -16.22 -21.60
C LEU A 85 2.47 -15.19 -20.83
N TRP A 86 2.70 -15.04 -19.53
CA TRP A 86 2.06 -13.99 -18.74
C TRP A 86 2.61 -12.60 -19.10
N THR A 87 3.93 -12.45 -19.26
CA THR A 87 4.55 -11.17 -19.61
C THR A 87 4.05 -10.60 -20.94
N ASP A 88 3.86 -11.45 -21.95
CA ASP A 88 3.43 -11.03 -23.29
C ASP A 88 1.98 -10.52 -23.29
N GLN A 89 1.11 -11.03 -22.40
CA GLN A 89 -0.26 -10.52 -22.27
C GLN A 89 -0.30 -9.04 -21.84
N PHE A 90 0.71 -8.57 -21.11
CA PHE A 90 0.83 -7.19 -20.62
C PHE A 90 1.73 -6.32 -21.51
N SER A 91 2.04 -6.79 -22.72
CA SER A 91 2.92 -6.11 -23.68
C SER A 91 2.15 -5.56 -24.90
N GLN A 92 1.00 -4.92 -24.63
CA GLN A 92 0.10 -4.36 -25.62
C GLN A 92 0.77 -3.29 -26.51
N LYS A 93 0.37 -3.22 -27.79
CA LYS A 93 0.96 -2.29 -28.78
C LYS A 93 0.05 -1.13 -29.18
N GLN A 94 -1.23 -1.18 -28.78
CA GLN A 94 -2.24 -0.16 -29.09
C GLN A 94 -3.23 -0.08 -27.92
N GLY A 95 -3.69 1.14 -27.61
CA GLY A 95 -4.60 1.37 -26.49
C GLY A 95 -3.81 1.40 -25.18
N TRP A 96 -4.10 0.50 -24.25
CA TRP A 96 -3.32 0.34 -23.03
C TRP A 96 -1.87 0.03 -23.39
N ALA A 97 -0.92 0.79 -22.86
CA ALA A 97 0.48 0.76 -23.28
C ALA A 97 1.45 0.63 -22.09
N GLY A 98 0.94 0.29 -20.91
CA GLY A 98 1.72 0.16 -19.68
C GLY A 98 0.98 0.71 -18.47
N GLY A 99 1.23 0.12 -17.30
CA GLY A 99 0.60 0.52 -16.04
C GLY A 99 1.53 0.28 -14.86
N ASP A 100 1.50 1.19 -13.90
CA ASP A 100 2.18 1.10 -12.61
C ASP A 100 1.34 0.34 -11.58
N GLY A 101 1.99 -0.43 -10.72
CA GLY A 101 1.36 -1.37 -9.78
C GLY A 101 0.53 -2.45 -10.47
N ILE A 102 0.30 -3.59 -9.81
CA ILE A 102 -0.59 -4.61 -10.36
C ILE A 102 -1.23 -5.45 -9.27
N TYR A 103 -2.50 -5.15 -8.97
CA TYR A 103 -3.30 -5.92 -8.01
C TYR A 103 -4.36 -6.73 -8.74
N SER A 104 -4.66 -7.93 -8.24
CA SER A 104 -5.64 -8.80 -8.88
C SER A 104 -6.67 -9.35 -7.90
N PHE A 105 -7.90 -9.56 -8.35
CA PHE A 105 -9.02 -10.02 -7.51
C PHE A 105 -9.92 -11.02 -8.23
N ASN A 106 -10.32 -12.10 -7.56
CA ASN A 106 -11.31 -13.06 -8.07
C ASN A 106 -12.73 -12.49 -7.89
N LEU A 107 -13.32 -11.93 -8.94
CA LEU A 107 -14.66 -11.33 -8.92
C LEU A 107 -15.80 -12.35 -8.91
N THR A 108 -15.51 -13.64 -9.15
CA THR A 108 -16.53 -14.70 -9.17
C THR A 108 -16.93 -15.10 -7.76
N SER A 109 -15.96 -15.33 -6.87
CA SER A 109 -16.23 -15.85 -5.52
C SER A 109 -15.64 -15.01 -4.39
N GLY A 110 -14.69 -14.12 -4.68
CA GLY A 110 -13.86 -13.49 -3.66
C GLY A 110 -12.80 -14.42 -3.06
N ASN A 111 -12.58 -15.60 -3.64
CA ASN A 111 -11.53 -16.51 -3.19
C ASN A 111 -10.14 -15.92 -3.49
N ASP A 112 -9.33 -15.79 -2.44
CA ASP A 112 -8.01 -15.15 -2.45
C ASP A 112 -6.90 -16.13 -2.04
N GLN A 113 -7.11 -17.44 -2.23
CA GLN A 113 -6.13 -18.47 -1.89
C GLN A 113 -5.47 -19.07 -3.11
N PHE A 114 -4.33 -19.72 -2.88
CA PHE A 114 -3.74 -20.67 -3.81
C PHE A 114 -4.65 -21.87 -4.06
N ASP A 115 -4.33 -22.62 -5.12
CA ASP A 115 -4.89 -23.96 -5.39
C ASP A 115 -6.38 -23.94 -5.74
N GLN A 116 -6.87 -22.83 -6.31
CA GLN A 116 -8.24 -22.75 -6.83
C GLN A 116 -8.39 -23.69 -8.04
N THR A 117 -9.48 -24.46 -8.06
CA THR A 117 -9.79 -25.41 -9.14
C THR A 117 -10.85 -24.88 -10.09
N GLU A 118 -11.72 -23.99 -9.59
CA GLU A 118 -12.83 -23.45 -10.37
C GLU A 118 -12.38 -22.23 -11.18
N PRO A 119 -12.67 -22.16 -12.49
CA PRO A 119 -12.42 -20.98 -13.30
C PRO A 119 -13.13 -19.75 -12.73
N ALA A 120 -12.43 -18.62 -12.71
CA ALA A 120 -12.93 -17.37 -12.16
C ALA A 120 -12.63 -16.18 -13.08
N THR A 121 -13.52 -15.19 -13.03
CA THR A 121 -13.28 -13.89 -13.65
C THR A 121 -12.39 -13.09 -12.72
N ASN A 122 -11.20 -12.71 -13.20
CA ASN A 122 -10.21 -11.98 -12.41
C ASN A 122 -10.12 -10.54 -12.89
N LEU A 123 -10.23 -9.60 -11.97
CA LEU A 123 -9.92 -8.19 -12.17
C LEU A 123 -8.43 -7.98 -11.95
N PHE A 124 -7.82 -7.13 -12.77
CA PHE A 124 -6.54 -6.48 -12.50
C PHE A 124 -6.75 -4.98 -12.43
N VAL A 125 -6.08 -4.33 -11.49
CA VAL A 125 -6.11 -2.87 -11.35
C VAL A 125 -4.69 -2.32 -11.36
N PHE A 126 -4.55 -1.14 -11.97
CA PHE A 126 -3.28 -0.45 -12.16
C PHE A 126 -3.43 1.00 -11.68
N GLY A 127 -2.35 1.59 -11.19
CA GLY A 127 -2.16 3.03 -11.02
C GLY A 127 -1.89 3.72 -12.35
N ASP A 128 -0.94 4.67 -12.36
CA ASP A 128 -0.60 5.44 -13.56
C ASP A 128 -0.45 4.56 -14.80
N THR A 129 -1.20 4.88 -15.83
CA THR A 129 -1.38 4.07 -17.03
C THR A 129 -1.10 4.92 -18.25
N LEU A 130 -0.19 4.44 -19.08
CA LEU A 130 0.08 5.01 -20.39
C LEU A 130 -0.88 4.43 -21.43
N VAL A 131 -1.46 5.32 -22.24
CA VAL A 131 -2.37 4.97 -23.31
C VAL A 131 -1.88 5.57 -24.62
N GLY A 132 -1.72 4.73 -25.64
CA GLY A 132 -1.28 5.16 -26.97
C GLY A 132 -0.90 3.99 -27.87
N ARG A 133 0.04 4.24 -28.79
CA ARG A 133 0.52 3.26 -29.75
C ARG A 133 2.03 3.11 -29.69
N THR A 134 2.50 1.89 -29.89
CA THR A 134 3.92 1.54 -29.90
C THR A 134 4.29 0.94 -31.25
N ASP A 135 5.49 1.26 -31.74
CA ASP A 135 6.13 0.59 -32.85
C ASP A 135 6.55 -0.84 -32.44
N PRO A 136 6.00 -1.90 -33.06
CA PRO A 136 6.32 -3.27 -32.67
C PRO A 136 7.79 -3.65 -32.90
N LEU A 137 8.47 -2.99 -33.85
CA LEU A 137 9.86 -3.26 -34.20
C LEU A 137 10.82 -2.42 -33.36
N THR A 138 10.65 -1.09 -33.37
CA THR A 138 11.58 -0.18 -32.67
C THR A 138 11.28 -0.02 -31.18
N LYS A 139 10.12 -0.50 -30.71
CA LYS A 139 9.58 -0.29 -29.36
C LYS A 139 9.30 1.16 -28.99
N LYS A 140 9.48 2.10 -29.92
CA LYS A 140 9.20 3.52 -29.70
C LYS A 140 7.71 3.77 -29.53
N ARG A 141 7.33 4.63 -28.58
CA ARG A 141 5.96 5.13 -28.43
C ARG A 141 5.69 6.26 -29.43
N PHE A 142 4.50 6.28 -30.00
CA PHE A 142 4.03 7.36 -30.86
C PHE A 142 3.13 8.32 -30.08
N GLY A 143 3.32 9.62 -30.29
CA GLY A 143 2.44 10.66 -29.75
C GLY A 143 1.16 10.83 -30.60
N PRO A 144 0.08 11.39 -30.01
CA PRO A 144 -0.05 11.80 -28.61
C PRO A 144 -0.17 10.59 -27.67
N LEU A 145 0.45 10.70 -26.48
CA LEU A 145 0.37 9.72 -25.41
C LEU A 145 -0.47 10.31 -24.27
N ILE A 146 -1.37 9.53 -23.72
CA ILE A 146 -2.20 9.93 -22.58
C ILE A 146 -1.71 9.19 -21.34
N MET A 147 -1.66 9.89 -20.21
CA MET A 147 -1.46 9.29 -18.90
C MET A 147 -2.71 9.50 -18.07
N VAL A 148 -3.33 8.41 -17.62
CA VAL A 148 -4.41 8.41 -16.63
C VAL A 148 -3.92 7.73 -15.36
N ASN A 149 -4.50 8.05 -14.21
CA ASN A 149 -3.95 7.59 -12.93
C ASN A 149 -4.43 6.20 -12.50
N ASN A 150 -5.36 5.60 -13.24
CA ASN A 150 -5.72 4.20 -13.07
C ASN A 150 -6.44 3.63 -14.29
N SER A 151 -6.26 2.33 -14.47
CA SER A 151 -6.94 1.53 -15.48
C SER A 151 -7.27 0.13 -14.94
N LEU A 152 -8.04 -0.64 -15.71
CA LEU A 152 -8.50 -1.97 -15.33
C LEU A 152 -8.16 -2.97 -16.43
N ALA A 153 -8.02 -4.24 -16.06
CA ALA A 153 -8.07 -5.35 -17.02
C ALA A 153 -8.85 -6.53 -16.44
N TYR A 154 -9.37 -7.40 -17.30
CA TYR A 154 -10.12 -8.57 -16.89
C TYR A 154 -9.61 -9.82 -17.59
N LEU A 155 -9.49 -10.90 -16.84
CA LEU A 155 -9.34 -12.26 -17.36
C LEU A 155 -10.63 -13.01 -17.04
N ASP A 156 -11.52 -13.11 -18.04
CA ASP A 156 -12.80 -13.80 -17.87
C ASP A 156 -12.60 -15.32 -17.77
N LYS A 157 -13.41 -16.00 -16.95
CA LYS A 157 -13.30 -17.46 -16.70
C LYS A 157 -13.39 -18.36 -17.94
N GLN A 158 -13.81 -17.83 -19.09
CA GLN A 158 -13.93 -18.57 -20.35
C GLN A 158 -12.73 -18.36 -21.31
N THR A 159 -11.73 -17.58 -20.92
CA THR A 159 -10.58 -17.27 -21.79
C THR A 159 -9.28 -17.21 -20.98
N ASP A 160 -8.15 -17.43 -21.67
CA ASP A 160 -6.81 -17.25 -21.11
C ASP A 160 -6.20 -15.88 -21.46
N GLN A 161 -6.99 -14.99 -22.08
CA GLN A 161 -6.56 -13.66 -22.51
C GLN A 161 -7.04 -12.55 -21.57
N VAL A 162 -6.08 -11.79 -21.04
CA VAL A 162 -6.31 -10.53 -20.32
C VAL A 162 -6.79 -9.46 -21.30
N LYS A 163 -7.93 -8.84 -21.02
CA LYS A 163 -8.51 -7.73 -21.78
C LYS A 163 -8.36 -6.44 -20.97
N PHE A 164 -7.71 -5.44 -21.55
CA PHE A 164 -7.55 -4.13 -20.92
C PHE A 164 -8.76 -3.24 -21.20
N HIS A 165 -9.19 -2.49 -20.19
CA HIS A 165 -10.32 -1.59 -20.24
C HIS A 165 -9.87 -0.17 -19.86
N LEU A 166 -10.17 0.78 -20.73
CA LEU A 166 -9.93 2.20 -20.53
C LEU A 166 -11.27 2.90 -20.36
N ASN A 167 -11.36 3.79 -19.38
CA ASN A 167 -12.58 4.57 -19.15
C ASN A 167 -12.65 5.75 -20.12
N GLN A 168 -13.85 6.08 -20.56
CA GLN A 168 -14.10 7.20 -21.47
C GLN A 168 -15.22 8.09 -20.93
N ASN A 169 -15.04 9.40 -21.03
CA ASN A 169 -16.11 10.36 -20.77
C ASN A 169 -17.10 10.42 -21.96
N GLN A 170 -18.13 11.26 -21.85
CA GLN A 170 -19.15 11.40 -22.92
C GLN A 170 -18.60 11.91 -24.25
N GLU A 171 -17.46 12.61 -24.22
CA GLU A 171 -16.76 13.13 -25.40
C GLU A 171 -15.78 12.12 -26.01
N GLY A 172 -15.60 10.95 -25.36
CA GLY A 172 -14.66 9.90 -25.79
C GLY A 172 -13.22 10.10 -25.30
N SER A 173 -12.95 11.10 -24.45
CA SER A 173 -11.63 11.28 -23.84
C SER A 173 -11.35 10.20 -22.82
N ILE A 174 -10.12 9.67 -22.83
CA ILE A 174 -9.67 8.68 -21.86
C ILE A 174 -9.51 9.34 -20.50
N ILE A 175 -10.15 8.78 -19.47
CA ILE A 175 -10.11 9.27 -18.09
C ILE A 175 -9.82 8.12 -17.12
N SER A 176 -9.47 8.44 -15.88
CA SER A 176 -9.35 7.46 -14.80
C SER A 176 -10.73 6.83 -14.47
N TYR A 177 -10.74 5.61 -13.93
CA TYR A 177 -11.96 5.01 -13.36
C TYR A 177 -12.28 5.58 -11.98
N PHE A 178 -11.26 5.86 -11.18
CA PHE A 178 -11.37 6.44 -9.85
C PHE A 178 -10.62 7.77 -9.82
N THR A 179 -11.31 8.82 -9.38
CA THR A 179 -10.73 10.13 -9.03
C THR A 179 -11.02 10.39 -7.56
N ILE A 180 -10.27 11.27 -6.91
CA ILE A 180 -10.52 11.59 -5.50
C ILE A 180 -11.93 12.17 -5.37
N ASP A 181 -12.60 11.81 -4.28
CA ASP A 181 -13.85 12.44 -3.90
C ASP A 181 -13.66 13.97 -3.87
N PRO A 182 -14.42 14.75 -4.67
CA PRO A 182 -14.31 16.20 -4.67
C PRO A 182 -14.38 16.83 -3.28
N GLU A 183 -15.10 16.24 -2.32
CA GLU A 183 -15.17 16.73 -0.94
C GLU A 183 -13.86 16.57 -0.16
N SER A 184 -12.99 15.65 -0.59
CA SER A 184 -11.71 15.31 0.03
C SER A 184 -10.47 15.89 -0.68
N ASP A 185 -10.63 16.50 -1.86
CA ASP A 185 -9.53 17.04 -2.67
C ASP A 185 -9.20 18.50 -2.34
N PHE A 186 -9.04 18.83 -1.05
CA PHE A 186 -8.73 20.19 -0.63
C PHE A 186 -7.50 20.31 0.27
N ASN A 187 -6.88 21.48 0.21
CA ASN A 187 -5.83 21.98 1.08
C ASN A 187 -6.25 23.35 1.66
N GLY A 188 -5.46 23.88 2.59
CA GLY A 188 -5.67 25.18 3.23
C GLY A 188 -5.94 25.02 4.72
N THR A 189 -6.83 25.85 5.27
CA THR A 189 -7.18 25.91 6.70
C THR A 189 -8.53 25.22 6.97
N ILE A 190 -8.70 24.05 6.36
CA ILE A 190 -9.95 23.28 6.33
C ILE A 190 -10.22 22.58 7.68
N PRO A 191 -11.49 22.31 8.04
CA PRO A 191 -11.85 21.71 9.34
C PRO A 191 -11.17 20.37 9.60
N GLU A 192 -10.94 19.55 8.58
CA GLU A 192 -10.31 18.24 8.72
C GLU A 192 -8.92 18.33 9.36
N ASN A 193 -8.20 19.42 9.16
CA ASN A 193 -6.86 19.63 9.71
C ASN A 193 -6.79 19.46 11.24
N VAL A 194 -7.86 19.82 11.97
CA VAL A 194 -7.87 19.69 13.43
C VAL A 194 -7.94 18.22 13.90
N CYS A 195 -8.33 17.32 13.01
CA CYS A 195 -8.38 15.88 13.22
C CYS A 195 -7.31 15.13 12.40
N LEU A 196 -6.40 15.84 11.72
CA LEU A 196 -5.24 15.24 11.07
C LEU A 196 -4.04 15.27 12.00
N TYR A 197 -3.63 14.07 12.40
CA TYR A 197 -2.61 13.85 13.40
C TYR A 197 -1.35 13.27 12.77
N ASP A 198 -0.23 13.35 13.49
CA ASP A 198 1.00 12.62 13.17
C ASP A 198 1.43 12.85 11.70
N GLN A 199 1.35 14.09 11.21
CA GLN A 199 1.75 14.42 9.84
C GLN A 199 3.24 14.77 9.80
N ARG A 200 3.92 14.44 8.70
CA ARG A 200 5.34 14.77 8.50
C ARG A 200 5.60 16.28 8.53
N LYS A 201 4.68 17.07 7.96
CA LYS A 201 4.64 18.53 8.07
C LYS A 201 3.42 18.89 8.94
N ALA A 202 3.62 19.74 9.94
CA ALA A 202 2.51 20.25 10.73
C ALA A 202 1.54 21.02 9.83
N ASN A 203 0.24 20.75 9.94
CA ASN A 203 -0.79 21.49 9.22
C ASN A 203 -1.17 22.77 9.98
N GLU A 204 -1.85 23.70 9.29
CA GLU A 204 -2.30 25.00 9.79
C GLU A 204 -3.51 24.95 10.76
N GLY A 205 -4.01 23.76 11.08
CA GLY A 205 -5.30 23.61 11.75
C GLY A 205 -6.43 24.18 10.89
N TRP A 206 -7.51 24.56 11.55
CA TRP A 206 -8.64 25.23 10.92
C TRP A 206 -8.65 26.72 11.26
N LEU A 207 -9.01 27.54 10.27
CA LEU A 207 -9.32 28.95 10.42
C LEU A 207 -10.62 29.27 9.68
N SER A 208 -11.48 30.05 10.32
CA SER A 208 -12.68 30.64 9.72
C SER A 208 -12.31 31.71 8.70
N GLY A 209 -13.24 32.07 7.82
CA GLY A 209 -13.16 33.33 7.07
C GLY A 209 -13.28 34.54 8.01
N TYR A 210 -13.01 35.74 7.48
CA TYR A 210 -13.13 37.00 8.20
C TYR A 210 -14.58 37.31 8.58
N HIS A 211 -14.82 37.68 9.85
CA HIS A 211 -16.10 38.11 10.40
C HIS A 211 -17.28 37.20 10.00
N PRO A 212 -17.23 35.90 10.34
CA PRO A 212 -18.29 34.98 9.97
C PRO A 212 -19.62 35.39 10.61
N GLN A 213 -20.75 35.17 9.93
CA GLN A 213 -22.07 35.44 10.52
C GLN A 213 -22.48 34.37 11.54
N GLU A 214 -22.11 33.13 11.26
CA GLU A 214 -22.32 31.95 12.11
C GLU A 214 -21.03 31.16 12.18
N LEU A 215 -20.72 30.61 13.35
CA LEU A 215 -19.46 29.94 13.59
C LEU A 215 -19.64 28.64 14.36
N TRP A 216 -19.43 27.51 13.69
CA TRP A 216 -19.41 26.20 14.34
C TRP A 216 -18.40 25.26 13.67
N LEU A 217 -17.92 24.28 14.44
CA LEU A 217 -17.28 23.05 13.94
C LEU A 217 -18.10 21.84 14.37
N CYS A 218 -18.25 20.88 13.47
CA CYS A 218 -19.00 19.64 13.70
C CYS A 218 -18.09 18.44 13.43
N PHE A 219 -18.10 17.46 14.32
CA PHE A 219 -17.29 16.25 14.27
C PHE A 219 -18.22 15.04 14.15
N ASP A 220 -18.11 14.28 13.06
CA ASP A 220 -18.76 12.98 12.86
C ASP A 220 -17.79 11.86 13.24
N LEU A 221 -18.07 11.20 14.36
CA LEU A 221 -17.30 10.06 14.88
C LEU A 221 -17.65 8.74 14.17
N GLN A 222 -18.40 8.80 13.06
CA GLN A 222 -18.87 7.70 12.20
C GLN A 222 -19.92 6.78 12.83
N GLN A 223 -19.82 6.57 14.14
CA GLN A 223 -20.75 5.80 14.95
C GLN A 223 -21.01 6.47 16.30
N LYS A 224 -22.14 6.13 16.91
CA LYS A 224 -22.48 6.61 18.25
C LYS A 224 -21.43 6.12 19.25
N THR A 225 -20.68 7.05 19.82
CA THR A 225 -19.52 6.73 20.66
C THR A 225 -19.62 7.45 22.00
N MET A 226 -19.27 6.75 23.07
CA MET A 226 -19.16 7.34 24.41
C MET A 226 -17.87 8.17 24.49
N ILE A 227 -17.96 9.47 24.71
CA ILE A 227 -16.81 10.35 24.88
C ILE A 227 -16.72 10.83 26.32
N ASP A 228 -15.70 10.34 27.03
CA ASP A 228 -15.36 10.80 28.38
C ASP A 228 -14.43 12.02 28.36
N LYS A 229 -13.58 12.16 27.34
CA LYS A 229 -12.56 13.21 27.31
C LYS A 229 -12.38 13.78 25.90
N ILE A 230 -12.26 15.10 25.82
CA ILE A 230 -11.85 15.81 24.59
C ILE A 230 -10.64 16.68 24.94
N ALA A 231 -9.53 16.49 24.23
CA ALA A 231 -8.34 17.33 24.35
C ALA A 231 -8.25 18.29 23.16
N ILE A 232 -8.11 19.58 23.44
CA ILE A 232 -8.17 20.66 22.45
C ILE A 232 -6.88 21.48 22.54
N THR A 233 -6.17 21.57 21.42
CA THR A 233 -5.11 22.56 21.23
C THR A 233 -5.71 23.73 20.47
N ASN A 234 -5.70 24.90 21.10
CA ASN A 234 -6.23 26.12 20.53
C ASN A 234 -5.35 26.61 19.37
N TYR A 235 -5.83 27.56 18.58
CA TYR A 235 -5.03 28.11 17.49
C TYR A 235 -3.77 28.80 17.99
N PHE A 236 -2.66 28.54 17.30
CA PHE A 236 -1.41 29.26 17.43
C PHE A 236 -0.66 29.16 16.10
N HIS A 237 0.28 30.09 15.88
CA HIS A 237 1.15 30.08 14.71
C HIS A 237 2.61 30.04 15.16
N LEU A 238 3.45 29.28 14.46
CA LEU A 238 4.85 29.08 14.87
C LEU A 238 5.70 30.36 14.76
N ASP A 239 5.37 31.23 13.81
CA ASP A 239 6.15 32.46 13.57
C ASP A 239 5.79 33.63 14.48
N SER A 240 4.60 33.63 15.12
CA SER A 240 4.17 34.73 15.99
C SER A 240 3.16 34.29 17.04
N SER A 241 3.47 34.57 18.30
CA SER A 241 2.57 34.33 19.44
C SER A 241 1.34 35.23 19.42
N GLU A 242 1.40 36.40 18.75
CA GLU A 242 0.27 37.33 18.64
C GLU A 242 -0.92 36.69 17.92
N LEU A 243 -0.65 35.83 16.94
CA LEU A 243 -1.68 35.17 16.13
C LEU A 243 -2.50 34.15 16.93
N SER A 244 -2.08 33.81 18.16
CA SER A 244 -2.86 32.97 19.07
C SER A 244 -4.14 33.66 19.53
N SER A 245 -4.27 34.98 19.33
CA SER A 245 -5.50 35.73 19.56
C SER A 245 -6.70 35.21 18.73
N ARG A 246 -6.42 34.59 17.58
CA ARG A 246 -7.43 33.93 16.71
C ARG A 246 -8.03 32.67 17.34
N GLY A 247 -7.45 32.16 18.43
CA GLY A 247 -7.93 30.97 19.12
C GLY A 247 -9.34 31.16 19.69
N VAL A 248 -10.13 30.09 19.67
CA VAL A 248 -11.47 30.07 20.29
C VAL A 248 -11.32 30.29 21.80
N LYS A 249 -12.10 31.22 22.37
CA LYS A 249 -12.12 31.57 23.80
C LYS A 249 -13.20 30.83 24.55
N VAL A 250 -14.43 30.80 24.00
CA VAL A 250 -15.57 30.09 24.58
C VAL A 250 -16.40 29.44 23.49
N PHE A 251 -16.92 28.24 23.76
CA PHE A 251 -17.88 27.57 22.88
C PHE A 251 -18.93 26.78 23.65
N HIS A 252 -20.07 26.57 23.02
CA HIS A 252 -21.12 25.67 23.47
C HIS A 252 -20.96 24.31 22.79
N LEU A 253 -20.86 23.26 23.59
CA LEU A 253 -20.79 21.89 23.10
C LEU A 253 -22.18 21.31 22.97
N PHE A 254 -22.48 20.76 21.80
CA PHE A 254 -23.71 20.01 21.54
C PHE A 254 -23.39 18.59 21.07
N GLY A 255 -24.30 17.66 21.37
CA GLY A 255 -24.27 16.29 20.89
C GLY A 255 -25.51 15.96 20.05
N SER A 256 -25.37 15.10 19.03
CA SER A 256 -26.48 14.62 18.21
C SER A 256 -26.22 13.21 17.67
N ASP A 257 -27.29 12.46 17.39
CA ASP A 257 -27.21 11.18 16.69
C ASP A 257 -27.62 11.31 15.20
N ASN A 258 -28.17 12.44 14.77
CA ASN A 258 -28.77 12.60 13.42
C ASN A 258 -28.53 13.96 12.75
N LYS A 259 -27.70 14.84 13.35
CA LYS A 259 -27.44 16.24 12.95
C LYS A 259 -28.66 17.18 12.95
N LYS A 260 -29.85 16.72 13.34
CA LYS A 260 -31.09 17.51 13.40
C LYS A 260 -31.44 17.88 14.82
N ASP A 261 -31.45 16.89 15.70
CA ASP A 261 -31.77 17.04 17.11
C ASP A 261 -30.47 17.20 17.91
N TRP A 262 -30.25 18.39 18.46
CA TRP A 262 -29.04 18.75 19.19
C TRP A 262 -29.33 18.85 20.69
N THR A 263 -28.55 18.13 21.48
CA THR A 263 -28.57 18.20 22.95
C THR A 263 -27.43 19.11 23.41
N PHE A 264 -27.76 20.17 24.16
CA PHE A 264 -26.75 21.01 24.80
C PHE A 264 -26.04 20.23 25.91
N ILE A 265 -24.71 20.17 25.85
CA ILE A 265 -23.86 19.45 26.81
C ILE A 265 -23.27 20.41 27.84
N GLY A 266 -22.79 21.58 27.41
CA GLY A 266 -22.20 22.57 28.30
C GLY A 266 -21.49 23.69 27.57
N GLU A 267 -21.13 24.73 28.32
CA GLU A 267 -20.26 25.82 27.87
C GLU A 267 -18.83 25.58 28.38
N TYR A 268 -17.84 25.78 27.53
CA TYR A 268 -16.44 25.52 27.84
C TYR A 268 -15.56 26.70 27.41
N GLU A 269 -14.63 27.08 28.29
CA GLU A 269 -13.61 28.09 28.02
C GLU A 269 -12.28 27.41 27.66
N LEU A 270 -11.61 27.91 26.63
CA LEU A 270 -10.33 27.40 26.14
C LEU A 270 -9.26 28.46 26.34
N LYS A 271 -8.14 28.13 26.99
CA LYS A 271 -7.00 29.04 27.11
C LYS A 271 -6.32 29.25 25.75
N PRO A 272 -5.60 30.38 25.53
CA PRO A 272 -4.71 30.51 24.39
C PRO A 272 -3.65 29.40 24.41
N SER A 273 -3.28 28.92 23.23
CA SER A 273 -2.17 27.97 23.05
C SER A 273 -1.02 28.70 22.35
N TYR A 274 0.22 28.26 22.59
CA TYR A 274 1.42 28.73 21.89
C TYR A 274 2.25 27.58 21.34
N SER A 275 1.83 26.35 21.64
CA SER A 275 2.50 25.10 21.29
C SER A 275 1.51 23.94 21.34
N PHE A 276 1.89 22.79 20.78
CA PHE A 276 1.09 21.56 20.89
C PHE A 276 0.96 21.01 22.33
N SER A 277 1.83 21.45 23.25
CA SER A 277 1.73 21.09 24.68
C SER A 277 0.66 21.88 25.43
N ASP A 278 0.20 23.02 24.89
CA ASP A 278 -0.82 23.84 25.53
C ASP A 278 -2.22 23.30 25.22
N GLN A 279 -2.60 22.24 25.93
CA GLN A 279 -3.89 21.56 25.75
C GLN A 279 -4.89 21.91 26.85
N THR A 280 -6.11 22.22 26.43
CA THR A 280 -7.28 22.23 27.32
C THR A 280 -7.98 20.89 27.23
N VAL A 281 -8.31 20.30 28.37
CA VAL A 281 -9.01 19.01 28.45
C VAL A 281 -10.39 19.24 29.05
N ILE A 282 -11.42 18.76 28.37
CA ILE A 282 -12.81 18.79 28.85
C ILE A 282 -13.33 17.36 29.01
N VAL A 283 -14.32 17.19 29.89
CA VAL A 283 -14.85 15.88 30.28
C VAL A 283 -16.36 15.83 30.05
N PRO A 284 -16.84 15.60 28.81
CA PRO A 284 -18.28 15.66 28.51
C PRO A 284 -19.06 14.53 29.17
N ASN A 285 -18.49 13.31 29.21
CA ASN A 285 -19.19 12.10 29.60
C ASN A 285 -20.55 11.95 28.89
N GLN A 286 -20.57 12.10 27.56
CA GLN A 286 -21.77 11.93 26.73
C GLN A 286 -21.57 10.93 25.58
N SER A 287 -22.66 10.31 25.13
CA SER A 287 -22.66 9.37 24.01
C SER A 287 -23.46 9.90 22.84
N PHE A 288 -22.76 10.22 21.75
CA PHE A 288 -23.34 10.74 20.51
C PHE A 288 -22.49 10.31 19.31
N ARG A 289 -23.07 10.34 18.10
CA ARG A 289 -22.29 10.23 16.85
C ARG A 289 -21.64 11.56 16.48
N TYR A 290 -22.36 12.66 16.68
CA TYR A 290 -21.94 14.00 16.30
C TYR A 290 -21.68 14.86 17.52
N PHE A 291 -20.57 15.60 17.51
CA PHE A 291 -20.27 16.66 18.47
C PHE A 291 -20.11 17.98 17.72
N LYS A 292 -20.73 19.06 18.20
CA LYS A 292 -20.64 20.38 17.57
C LYS A 292 -20.17 21.42 18.58
N PHE A 293 -19.14 22.17 18.19
CA PHE A 293 -18.67 23.36 18.90
C PHE A 293 -19.37 24.55 18.25
N ASP A 294 -20.28 25.19 18.97
CA ASP A 294 -20.96 26.41 18.55
C ASP A 294 -20.27 27.61 19.20
N ILE A 295 -19.75 28.53 18.40
CA ILE A 295 -18.82 29.57 18.83
C ILE A 295 -19.45 30.93 18.56
N ASN A 296 -19.31 31.88 19.49
CA ASN A 296 -19.78 33.24 19.26
C ASN A 296 -18.88 33.93 18.21
N PRO A 297 -19.40 34.37 17.05
CA PRO A 297 -18.56 34.91 15.98
C PRO A 297 -18.08 36.35 16.22
N ARG A 298 -18.28 36.92 17.41
CA ARG A 298 -17.86 38.29 17.75
C ARG A 298 -16.41 38.32 18.27
N PRO A 299 -15.52 39.13 17.66
CA PRO A 299 -14.15 39.34 18.15
C PRO A 299 -14.13 39.76 19.63
N GLY A 300 -13.18 39.22 20.40
CA GLY A 300 -13.04 39.45 21.85
C GLY A 300 -14.05 38.72 22.74
N ILE A 301 -15.16 38.25 22.17
CA ILE A 301 -16.15 37.41 22.86
C ILE A 301 -15.86 35.93 22.62
N GLY A 302 -15.86 35.49 21.36
CA GLY A 302 -15.62 34.08 21.02
C GLY A 302 -14.17 33.72 20.75
N ASN A 303 -13.29 34.71 20.61
CA ASN A 303 -11.84 34.56 20.50
C ASN A 303 -11.13 35.59 21.41
N TYR A 304 -9.81 35.63 21.35
CA TYR A 304 -8.94 36.53 22.13
C TYR A 304 -8.56 37.80 21.36
N ASP A 305 -9.31 38.12 20.32
CA ASP A 305 -9.05 39.23 19.40
C ASP A 305 -9.67 40.55 19.89
N ASP A 306 -9.34 40.91 21.13
CA ASP A 306 -9.89 42.06 21.84
C ASP A 306 -9.35 43.40 21.29
N ASP A 307 -8.13 43.41 20.72
CA ASP A 307 -7.42 44.63 20.29
C ASP A 307 -7.25 44.75 18.76
N ALA A 308 -6.98 43.65 18.05
CA ALA A 308 -6.68 43.69 16.61
C ALA A 308 -7.94 43.66 15.75
N HIS A 309 -9.03 43.08 16.26
CA HIS A 309 -10.34 42.96 15.61
C HIS A 309 -10.26 42.37 14.19
N GLU A 310 -9.34 41.45 13.97
CA GLU A 310 -9.17 40.69 12.74
C GLU A 310 -10.41 39.86 12.40
N GLY A 311 -11.12 39.32 13.40
CA GLY A 311 -12.35 38.55 13.20
C GLY A 311 -12.16 37.17 12.58
N LEU A 312 -11.00 36.56 12.83
CA LEU A 312 -10.71 35.16 12.52
C LEU A 312 -10.81 34.29 13.77
N PHE A 313 -11.21 33.04 13.57
CA PHE A 313 -11.35 32.05 14.62
C PHE A 313 -10.68 30.76 14.18
N GLY A 314 -9.95 30.09 15.06
CA GLY A 314 -9.24 28.88 14.71
C GLY A 314 -9.07 27.89 15.83
N LEU A 315 -8.73 26.67 15.44
CA LEU A 315 -8.29 25.59 16.32
C LEU A 315 -7.13 24.86 15.66
N ARG A 316 -6.18 24.35 16.46
CA ARG A 316 -5.06 23.60 15.92
C ARG A 316 -5.30 22.10 15.93
N GLN A 317 -5.91 21.57 16.98
CA GLN A 317 -6.14 20.13 17.09
C GLN A 317 -7.27 19.81 18.06
N VAL A 318 -8.07 18.80 17.75
CA VAL A 318 -9.11 18.26 18.63
C VAL A 318 -8.99 16.74 18.65
N ARG A 319 -8.83 16.15 19.84
CA ARG A 319 -8.79 14.70 20.04
C ARG A 319 -9.94 14.25 20.91
N PHE A 320 -10.68 13.25 20.44
CA PHE A 320 -11.76 12.59 21.18
C PHE A 320 -11.26 11.29 21.79
N PHE A 321 -11.68 11.01 23.03
CA PHE A 321 -11.29 9.79 23.73
C PHE A 321 -12.52 9.04 24.28
N SER A 322 -12.45 7.72 24.16
CA SER A 322 -13.39 6.76 24.75
C SER A 322 -12.63 5.72 25.57
N ARG A 323 -12.79 5.72 26.89
CA ARG A 323 -12.11 4.84 27.83
C ARG A 323 -10.59 4.84 27.62
N ASP A 324 -10.01 6.04 27.54
CA ASP A 324 -8.61 6.30 27.20
C ASP A 324 -8.13 5.83 25.81
N ARG A 325 -9.01 5.27 24.98
CA ARG A 325 -8.72 5.04 23.56
C ARG A 325 -8.95 6.32 22.79
N TRP A 326 -8.00 6.66 21.95
CA TRP A 326 -8.08 7.83 21.09
C TRP A 326 -8.82 7.47 19.80
N ILE A 327 -9.89 8.22 19.52
CA ILE A 327 -10.71 8.09 18.31
C ILE A 327 -10.05 8.85 17.16
N ARG A 328 -9.76 8.16 16.07
CA ARG A 328 -9.11 8.71 14.88
C ARG A 328 -10.02 8.75 13.65
N ASP A 329 -11.07 7.93 13.60
CA ASP A 329 -12.02 7.91 12.49
C ASP A 329 -13.04 9.05 12.63
N ILE A 330 -12.60 10.27 12.29
CA ILE A 330 -13.38 11.49 12.48
C ILE A 330 -13.41 12.30 11.19
N HIS A 331 -14.62 12.68 10.76
CA HIS A 331 -14.81 13.69 9.75
C HIS A 331 -15.22 15.01 10.41
N ALA A 332 -14.55 16.11 10.05
CA ALA A 332 -14.81 17.43 10.61
C ALA A 332 -15.34 18.37 9.52
N ASP A 333 -16.36 19.13 9.87
CA ASP A 333 -17.02 20.13 9.01
C ASP A 333 -17.14 21.47 9.77
N ALA A 334 -17.28 22.58 9.07
CA ALA A 334 -17.39 23.91 9.68
C ALA A 334 -18.25 24.88 8.87
N SER A 335 -18.85 25.85 9.54
CA SER A 335 -19.66 26.90 8.88
C SER A 335 -18.86 27.91 8.06
N SER A 336 -17.55 28.00 8.30
CA SER A 336 -16.68 29.02 7.70
C SER A 336 -15.25 28.51 7.57
N ILE A 337 -14.58 28.87 6.47
CA ILE A 337 -13.21 28.45 6.15
C ILE A 337 -12.48 29.64 5.51
N LEU A 338 -11.26 29.93 5.96
CA LEU A 338 -10.43 31.02 5.41
C LEU A 338 -9.90 30.68 4.02
N LEU A 339 -9.27 29.51 3.91
CA LEU A 339 -8.60 29.06 2.70
C LEU A 339 -8.99 27.61 2.39
N LYS A 340 -9.59 27.41 1.21
CA LYS A 340 -9.96 26.09 0.68
C LYS A 340 -9.62 26.06 -0.80
N GLU A 341 -8.54 25.37 -1.13
CA GLU A 341 -8.03 25.27 -2.51
C GLU A 341 -7.95 23.80 -2.94
N PRO A 342 -8.22 23.48 -4.22
CA PRO A 342 -8.06 22.13 -4.73
C PRO A 342 -6.64 21.60 -4.47
N ALA A 343 -6.54 20.39 -3.93
CA ALA A 343 -5.25 19.76 -3.71
C ALA A 343 -4.68 19.14 -5.00
N HIS A 344 -5.53 18.97 -6.03
CA HIS A 344 -5.17 18.35 -7.30
C HIS A 344 -4.56 16.97 -7.11
N ALA A 345 -5.03 16.24 -6.09
CA ALA A 345 -4.54 14.92 -5.81
C ALA A 345 -5.17 13.89 -6.76
N HIS A 346 -4.46 12.79 -6.98
CA HIS A 346 -4.92 11.66 -7.78
C HIS A 346 -4.77 10.34 -7.01
N ILE A 347 -5.32 9.27 -7.58
CA ILE A 347 -5.38 7.95 -6.94
C ILE A 347 -4.40 7.01 -7.63
N TRP A 348 -3.51 6.39 -6.85
CA TRP A 348 -2.84 5.16 -7.23
C TRP A 348 -3.46 3.97 -6.52
N LEU A 349 -4.01 3.04 -7.31
CA LEU A 349 -4.66 1.85 -6.78
C LEU A 349 -3.64 0.97 -6.06
N GLN A 350 -4.07 0.38 -4.94
CA GLN A 350 -3.29 -0.54 -4.09
C GLN A 350 -4.09 -1.83 -3.86
N ASP A 351 -3.69 -2.63 -2.88
CA ASP A 351 -4.35 -3.91 -2.61
C ASP A 351 -5.75 -3.75 -2.02
N GLY A 352 -6.49 -4.86 -2.05
CA GLY A 352 -7.90 -4.90 -1.70
C GLY A 352 -8.39 -6.26 -1.21
N VAL A 353 -9.67 -6.30 -0.87
CA VAL A 353 -10.38 -7.49 -0.45
C VAL A 353 -11.81 -7.44 -0.93
N ILE A 354 -12.34 -8.59 -1.34
CA ILE A 354 -13.75 -8.72 -1.66
C ILE A 354 -14.48 -9.18 -0.40
N ILE A 355 -15.49 -8.40 -0.01
CA ILE A 355 -16.40 -8.70 1.09
C ILE A 355 -17.80 -8.73 0.50
N GLN A 356 -18.42 -9.90 0.53
CA GLN A 356 -19.71 -10.15 -0.14
C GLN A 356 -19.62 -9.75 -1.61
N ASP A 357 -20.45 -8.80 -2.05
CA ASP A 357 -20.56 -8.28 -3.41
C ASP A 357 -19.84 -6.93 -3.59
N HIS A 358 -18.88 -6.60 -2.74
CA HIS A 358 -18.12 -5.36 -2.84
C HIS A 358 -16.61 -5.62 -2.81
N LEU A 359 -15.87 -4.90 -3.66
CA LEU A 359 -14.42 -4.79 -3.56
C LEU A 359 -14.07 -3.56 -2.74
N TYR A 360 -13.25 -3.76 -1.71
CA TYR A 360 -12.64 -2.71 -0.89
C TYR A 360 -11.15 -2.63 -1.22
N PHE A 361 -10.61 -1.46 -1.52
CA PHE A 361 -9.17 -1.29 -1.75
C PHE A 361 -8.66 0.02 -1.16
N PHE A 362 -7.36 0.10 -0.89
CA PHE A 362 -6.74 1.14 -0.05
C PHE A 362 -5.75 2.03 -0.81
N PRO A 363 -6.19 2.82 -1.80
CA PRO A 363 -5.28 3.55 -2.67
C PRO A 363 -4.48 4.65 -1.95
N TYR A 364 -3.30 4.94 -2.50
CA TYR A 364 -2.58 6.18 -2.19
C TYR A 364 -3.32 7.38 -2.75
N LEU A 365 -3.42 8.43 -1.95
CA LEU A 365 -3.73 9.79 -2.38
C LEU A 365 -2.41 10.49 -2.69
N VAL A 366 -2.22 10.85 -3.95
CA VAL A 366 -0.93 11.31 -4.47
C VAL A 366 -1.05 12.75 -4.93
N VAL A 367 -0.11 13.58 -4.51
CA VAL A 367 0.04 14.97 -4.97
C VAL A 367 1.36 15.14 -5.70
N THR A 368 1.43 16.11 -6.60
CA THR A 368 2.68 16.47 -7.27
C THR A 368 3.66 17.10 -6.27
N ASP A 369 4.90 16.62 -6.27
CA ASP A 369 6.02 17.21 -5.50
C ASP A 369 7.15 17.57 -6.47
N LEU A 370 7.20 18.85 -6.86
CA LEU A 370 8.19 19.33 -7.85
C LEU A 370 9.60 19.49 -7.26
N ASP A 371 9.77 19.32 -5.95
CA ASP A 371 11.09 19.36 -5.31
C ASP A 371 11.90 18.07 -5.55
N GLN A 372 11.24 17.00 -6.04
CA GLN A 372 11.87 15.74 -6.38
C GLN A 372 12.38 15.72 -7.84
N PRO A 373 13.37 14.87 -8.16
CA PRO A 373 13.83 14.68 -9.54
C PRO A 373 12.73 14.06 -10.43
N GLU A 374 12.89 14.20 -11.75
CA GLU A 374 12.00 13.60 -12.77
C GLU A 374 11.73 12.12 -12.46
N GLY A 375 10.48 11.69 -12.64
CA GLY A 375 10.04 10.33 -12.34
C GLY A 375 9.85 10.01 -10.85
N LEU A 376 10.15 10.97 -9.96
CA LEU A 376 9.86 10.91 -8.52
C LEU A 376 9.05 12.11 -8.02
N GLN A 377 8.43 12.88 -8.93
CA GLN A 377 7.75 14.15 -8.64
C GLN A 377 6.38 14.00 -7.97
N PHE A 378 6.33 13.24 -6.88
CA PHE A 378 5.10 12.93 -6.17
C PHE A 378 5.34 12.80 -4.67
N ALA A 379 4.27 13.02 -3.89
CA ALA A 379 4.23 12.73 -2.47
C ALA A 379 2.92 12.02 -2.12
N ILE A 380 2.99 11.11 -1.16
CA ILE A 380 1.80 10.45 -0.59
C ILE A 380 1.18 11.40 0.43
N LYS A 381 0.00 11.95 0.10
CA LYS A 381 -0.80 12.81 0.98
C LYS A 381 -1.58 11.99 2.01
N GLY A 382 -1.92 10.74 1.69
CA GLY A 382 -2.64 9.86 2.60
C GLY A 382 -3.11 8.57 1.94
N ILE A 383 -3.96 7.83 2.64
CA ILE A 383 -4.62 6.61 2.17
C ILE A 383 -6.14 6.83 2.22
N SER A 384 -6.82 6.48 1.14
CA SER A 384 -8.28 6.36 1.12
C SER A 384 -8.68 4.88 1.13
N MET A 385 -9.91 4.59 1.51
CA MET A 385 -10.56 3.32 1.28
C MET A 385 -11.65 3.56 0.25
N ILE A 386 -11.65 2.78 -0.84
CA ILE A 386 -12.69 2.80 -1.85
C ILE A 386 -13.47 1.50 -1.77
N LYS A 387 -14.79 1.62 -1.65
CA LYS A 387 -15.76 0.52 -1.73
C LYS A 387 -16.46 0.60 -3.08
N VAL A 388 -16.36 -0.46 -3.88
CA VAL A 388 -17.01 -0.53 -5.21
C VAL A 388 -17.90 -1.78 -5.31
N PRO A 389 -19.17 -1.63 -5.70
CA PRO A 389 -20.05 -2.79 -5.92
C PRO A 389 -19.54 -3.69 -7.05
N ILE A 390 -19.81 -4.99 -6.92
CA ILE A 390 -19.56 -6.02 -7.93
C ILE A 390 -20.93 -6.55 -8.38
N ARG A 391 -21.20 -6.49 -9.69
CA ARG A 391 -22.39 -7.07 -10.30
C ARG A 391 -21.98 -7.84 -11.53
N GLU A 392 -22.49 -9.06 -11.67
CA GLU A 392 -22.19 -9.92 -12.83
C GLU A 392 -20.69 -10.06 -13.10
N GLU A 393 -19.90 -10.26 -12.02
CA GLU A 393 -18.43 -10.38 -12.09
C GLU A 393 -17.74 -9.15 -12.71
N ARG A 394 -18.31 -7.95 -12.49
CA ARG A 394 -17.75 -6.65 -12.88
C ARG A 394 -17.89 -5.66 -11.74
N ILE A 395 -16.86 -4.83 -11.54
CA ILE A 395 -16.99 -3.69 -10.64
C ILE A 395 -17.84 -2.59 -11.28
N VAL A 396 -18.50 -1.77 -10.46
CA VAL A 396 -19.32 -0.63 -10.89
C VAL A 396 -18.72 0.69 -10.36
N PRO A 397 -17.63 1.21 -10.96
CA PRO A 397 -16.89 2.37 -10.43
C PRO A 397 -17.71 3.63 -10.20
N LYS A 398 -18.77 3.86 -10.99
CA LYS A 398 -19.67 5.02 -10.85
C LYS A 398 -20.46 5.04 -9.54
N GLU A 399 -20.56 3.90 -8.87
CA GLU A 399 -21.25 3.73 -7.59
C GLU A 399 -20.25 3.53 -6.44
N ALA A 400 -18.96 3.77 -6.68
CA ALA A 400 -17.95 3.65 -5.65
C ALA A 400 -18.08 4.78 -4.63
N THR A 401 -17.89 4.45 -3.35
CA THR A 401 -17.80 5.41 -2.25
C THR A 401 -16.38 5.45 -1.71
N GLN A 402 -15.96 6.60 -1.18
CA GLN A 402 -14.63 6.77 -0.62
C GLN A 402 -14.70 7.18 0.84
N LYS A 403 -13.69 6.76 1.61
CA LYS A 403 -13.51 7.18 3.00
C LYS A 403 -12.04 7.36 3.29
N LYS A 404 -11.63 8.53 3.76
CA LYS A 404 -10.25 8.81 4.17
C LYS A 404 -9.89 7.96 5.40
N THR A 405 -8.71 7.37 5.40
CA THR A 405 -8.23 6.52 6.51
C THR A 405 -7.19 7.26 7.37
N PRO A 406 -7.00 6.87 8.65
CA PRO A 406 -5.92 7.38 9.49
C PRO A 406 -4.57 6.68 9.24
N PHE A 407 -4.49 5.72 8.31
CA PHE A 407 -3.39 4.78 8.17
C PHE A 407 -2.20 5.30 7.35
N CYS A 408 -1.94 6.61 7.42
CA CYS A 408 -0.77 7.27 6.89
C CYS A 408 -0.28 8.29 7.91
N ALA A 409 0.81 7.99 8.59
CA ALA A 409 1.32 8.81 9.69
C ALA A 409 2.84 8.85 9.73
N PHE A 410 3.37 9.85 10.40
CA PHE A 410 4.76 10.05 10.73
C PHE A 410 4.89 10.21 12.24
N HIS A 411 5.61 9.30 12.87
CA HIS A 411 5.79 9.28 14.32
C HIS A 411 7.21 8.81 14.69
N ASN A 412 7.86 9.53 15.61
CA ASN A 412 9.21 9.24 16.11
C ASN A 412 10.22 8.91 14.98
N GLY A 413 10.25 9.75 13.93
CA GLY A 413 11.19 9.60 12.82
C GLY A 413 10.85 8.49 11.82
N SER A 414 9.65 7.90 11.91
CA SER A 414 9.21 6.81 11.04
C SER A 414 7.89 7.12 10.33
N ASP A 415 7.76 6.77 9.06
CA ASP A 415 6.48 6.75 8.36
C ASP A 415 5.78 5.41 8.59
N TYR A 416 4.46 5.43 8.77
CA TYR A 416 3.59 4.27 8.88
C TYR A 416 2.55 4.34 7.78
N THR A 417 2.36 3.24 7.07
CA THR A 417 1.42 3.14 5.95
C THR A 417 0.80 1.75 5.92
N PHE A 418 -0.52 1.63 5.78
CA PHE A 418 -1.21 0.34 5.59
C PHE A 418 -1.93 0.27 4.25
N GLY A 419 -2.28 -0.94 3.81
CA GLY A 419 -2.99 -1.20 2.55
C GLY A 419 -2.10 -1.71 1.41
N GLY A 420 -0.80 -1.94 1.68
CA GLY A 420 0.16 -2.42 0.68
C GLY A 420 0.03 -3.91 0.33
N ALA A 421 -0.55 -4.70 1.23
CA ALA A 421 -0.99 -6.06 0.96
C ALA A 421 -2.16 -6.44 1.87
N ILE A 422 -3.10 -7.26 1.37
CA ILE A 422 -4.25 -7.72 2.16
C ILE A 422 -4.38 -9.23 2.01
N MET A 423 -4.75 -9.91 3.11
CA MET A 423 -5.02 -11.34 3.12
C MET A 423 -6.29 -11.60 3.93
N ALA A 424 -7.35 -12.01 3.24
CA ALA A 424 -8.59 -12.37 3.91
C ALA A 424 -8.50 -13.78 4.52
N HIS A 425 -8.73 -13.89 5.83
CA HIS A 425 -8.77 -15.15 6.57
C HIS A 425 -10.22 -15.53 6.95
N THR A 426 -11.10 -15.48 5.95
CA THR A 426 -12.57 -15.58 6.07
C THR A 426 -13.11 -16.81 5.33
N LEU A 427 -14.38 -17.16 5.55
CA LEU A 427 -15.02 -18.24 4.78
C LEU A 427 -15.08 -17.93 3.29
N GLN A 428 -15.39 -16.67 2.92
CA GLN A 428 -15.48 -16.23 1.52
C GLN A 428 -14.13 -16.35 0.79
N SER A 429 -13.03 -16.05 1.48
CA SER A 429 -11.71 -16.10 0.85
C SER A 429 -11.29 -17.52 0.48
N GLY A 430 -11.96 -18.56 0.98
CA GLY A 430 -11.63 -19.95 0.69
C GLY A 430 -10.46 -20.49 1.52
N ILE A 431 -9.96 -19.74 2.51
CA ILE A 431 -8.86 -20.20 3.36
C ILE A 431 -9.31 -21.38 4.24
N PRO A 432 -8.48 -22.42 4.44
CA PRO A 432 -8.82 -23.50 5.37
C PRO A 432 -8.92 -22.98 6.81
N ASN A 433 -9.85 -23.48 7.64
CA ASN A 433 -9.95 -23.10 9.06
C ASN A 433 -9.88 -21.57 9.31
N PRO A 434 -10.79 -20.77 8.71
CA PRO A 434 -10.77 -19.33 8.85
C PRO A 434 -10.96 -18.88 10.31
N ASP A 435 -10.28 -17.81 10.70
CA ASP A 435 -10.43 -17.15 12.01
C ASP A 435 -11.41 -15.96 11.94
N GLY A 436 -11.88 -15.65 10.72
CA GLY A 436 -12.86 -14.64 10.42
C GLY A 436 -12.30 -13.22 10.39
N TYR A 437 -10.98 -13.03 10.35
CA TYR A 437 -10.37 -11.71 10.21
C TYR A 437 -9.90 -11.45 8.77
N ILE A 438 -9.76 -10.18 8.42
CA ILE A 438 -9.01 -9.71 7.27
C ILE A 438 -7.72 -9.14 7.82
N TYR A 439 -6.58 -9.57 7.30
CA TYR A 439 -5.27 -9.04 7.66
C TYR A 439 -4.88 -7.96 6.66
N ILE A 440 -4.54 -6.78 7.14
CA ILE A 440 -4.11 -5.64 6.33
C ILE A 440 -2.66 -5.36 6.70
N TYR A 441 -1.77 -5.57 5.74
CA TYR A 441 -0.35 -5.33 5.93
C TYR A 441 0.02 -3.96 5.40
N GLY A 442 1.08 -3.45 6.00
CA GLY A 442 1.63 -2.15 5.71
C GLY A 442 3.13 -2.17 5.90
N TYR A 443 3.69 -0.97 5.97
CA TYR A 443 5.09 -0.79 6.25
C TYR A 443 5.35 0.37 7.19
N LYS A 444 6.37 0.17 8.03
CA LYS A 444 7.05 1.21 8.79
C LYS A 444 8.36 1.53 8.07
N THR A 445 8.59 2.81 7.75
CA THR A 445 9.84 3.28 7.13
C THR A 445 10.64 4.10 8.11
N THR A 446 11.84 3.67 8.46
CA THR A 446 12.76 4.42 9.33
C THR A 446 14.10 4.58 8.61
N MET A 447 14.53 5.82 8.36
CA MET A 447 15.79 6.11 7.65
C MET A 447 15.96 5.33 6.33
N GLY A 448 14.86 5.10 5.60
CA GLY A 448 14.84 4.38 4.32
C GLY A 448 14.64 2.87 4.43
N LEU A 449 14.89 2.24 5.59
CA LEU A 449 14.57 0.83 5.81
C LEU A 449 13.04 0.68 5.95
N ARG A 450 12.44 -0.17 5.11
CA ARG A 450 11.03 -0.52 5.19
C ARG A 450 10.84 -1.87 5.87
N GLN A 451 9.95 -1.92 6.85
CA GLN A 451 9.65 -3.11 7.64
C GLN A 451 8.15 -3.39 7.61
N MET A 452 7.75 -4.64 7.41
CA MET A 452 6.35 -5.06 7.38
C MET A 452 5.71 -4.86 8.76
N ILE A 453 4.48 -4.34 8.76
CA ILE A 453 3.60 -4.25 9.94
C ILE A 453 2.22 -4.80 9.58
N ALA A 454 1.43 -5.22 10.58
CA ALA A 454 0.13 -5.85 10.34
C ALA A 454 -0.97 -5.30 11.26
N GLY A 455 -2.13 -5.09 10.65
CA GLY A 455 -3.41 -4.89 11.31
C GLY A 455 -4.41 -5.98 10.92
N ARG A 456 -5.53 -6.05 11.64
CA ARG A 456 -6.65 -6.92 11.31
C ARG A 456 -7.98 -6.29 11.69
N VAL A 457 -9.03 -6.73 11.02
CA VAL A 457 -10.42 -6.31 11.30
C VAL A 457 -11.40 -7.41 10.90
N LYS A 458 -12.60 -7.41 11.48
CA LYS A 458 -13.71 -8.25 11.01
C LYS A 458 -14.33 -7.65 9.73
N PRO A 459 -14.86 -8.46 8.82
CA PRO A 459 -15.47 -7.95 7.58
C PRO A 459 -16.56 -6.89 7.79
N ASP A 460 -17.42 -7.09 8.80
CA ASP A 460 -18.51 -6.16 9.12
C ASP A 460 -18.01 -4.80 9.66
N ASP A 461 -16.76 -4.76 10.15
CA ASP A 461 -16.14 -3.60 10.77
C ASP A 461 -15.10 -2.91 9.85
N ILE A 462 -14.94 -3.37 8.60
CA ILE A 462 -13.91 -2.87 7.65
C ILE A 462 -13.98 -1.34 7.48
N GLU A 463 -15.18 -0.76 7.55
CA GLU A 463 -15.43 0.66 7.35
C GLU A 463 -15.26 1.50 8.62
N PHE A 464 -14.98 0.90 9.79
CA PHE A 464 -14.87 1.60 11.08
C PHE A 464 -13.44 1.49 11.62
N PHE A 465 -12.59 2.49 11.35
CA PHE A 465 -11.14 2.34 11.55
C PHE A 465 -10.71 2.26 13.02
N ASP A 466 -11.51 2.76 13.95
CA ASP A 466 -11.25 2.62 15.40
C ASP A 466 -11.60 1.21 15.95
N ALA A 467 -12.22 0.34 15.14
CA ALA A 467 -12.45 -1.08 15.46
C ALA A 467 -11.29 -1.99 15.03
N TRP A 468 -10.33 -1.46 14.26
CA TRP A 468 -9.19 -2.22 13.77
C TRP A 468 -8.19 -2.48 14.90
N GLU A 469 -7.51 -3.62 14.82
CA GLU A 469 -6.45 -4.00 15.76
C GLU A 469 -5.11 -4.13 15.03
N PHE A 470 -4.00 -3.80 15.69
CA PHE A 470 -2.66 -3.75 15.14
C PHE A 470 -1.71 -4.55 16.01
N PHE A 471 -0.86 -5.35 15.38
CA PHE A 471 0.00 -6.28 16.11
C PHE A 471 1.27 -5.57 16.62
N ASP A 472 1.46 -5.55 17.93
CA ASP A 472 2.60 -4.90 18.59
C ASP A 472 3.82 -5.82 18.75
N GLY A 473 3.76 -7.03 18.19
CA GLY A 473 4.79 -8.07 18.31
C GLY A 473 4.42 -9.17 19.29
N GLU A 474 3.46 -8.92 20.18
CA GLU A 474 2.98 -9.87 21.21
C GLU A 474 1.46 -9.98 21.21
N GLU A 475 0.76 -8.84 21.19
CA GLU A 475 -0.69 -8.71 21.30
C GLU A 475 -1.29 -7.79 20.22
N TRP A 476 -2.61 -7.78 20.15
CA TRP A 476 -3.39 -6.92 19.27
C TRP A 476 -3.82 -5.65 20.02
N GLN A 477 -3.44 -4.48 19.50
CA GLN A 477 -3.66 -3.16 20.09
C GLN A 477 -4.51 -2.28 19.19
N TRP A 478 -5.11 -1.22 19.74
CA TRP A 478 -5.90 -0.25 18.94
C TRP A 478 -5.03 0.83 18.27
N ASP A 479 -3.84 1.11 18.81
CA ASP A 479 -2.96 2.16 18.30
C ASP A 479 -1.97 1.62 17.27
N PHE A 480 -2.21 1.91 16.00
CA PHE A 480 -1.37 1.43 14.90
C PHE A 480 0.07 1.92 14.96
N LEU A 481 0.36 3.02 15.68
CA LEU A 481 1.72 3.52 15.87
C LEU A 481 2.59 2.61 16.75
N LYS A 482 1.99 1.64 17.46
CA LYS A 482 2.69 0.61 18.23
C LYS A 482 3.05 -0.63 17.42
N SER A 483 2.69 -0.69 16.14
CA SER A 483 2.91 -1.87 15.32
C SER A 483 4.40 -2.27 15.29
N ALA A 484 4.68 -3.54 15.57
CA ALA A 484 6.04 -4.04 15.53
C ALA A 484 6.43 -4.53 14.12
N PRO A 485 7.69 -4.32 13.72
CA PRO A 485 8.27 -4.95 12.53
C PRO A 485 8.13 -6.47 12.52
N LEU A 486 7.67 -7.04 11.40
CA LEU A 486 7.54 -8.48 11.17
C LEU A 486 8.62 -9.04 10.24
N ILE A 487 8.98 -8.26 9.21
CA ILE A 487 9.97 -8.59 8.17
C ILE A 487 10.66 -7.30 7.73
N ASP A 488 11.98 -7.33 7.58
CA ASP A 488 12.75 -6.19 7.05
C ASP A 488 12.81 -6.22 5.52
N HIS A 489 13.23 -5.11 4.91
CA HIS A 489 13.53 -4.97 3.47
C HIS A 489 12.34 -5.16 2.53
N ILE A 490 11.11 -4.93 2.98
CA ILE A 490 9.92 -5.09 2.13
C ILE A 490 9.75 -3.94 1.13
N SER A 491 8.92 -4.14 0.11
CA SER A 491 8.49 -3.12 -0.87
C SER A 491 7.14 -2.49 -0.49
N THR A 492 6.70 -1.45 -1.21
CA THR A 492 5.40 -0.80 -0.96
C THR A 492 4.23 -1.70 -1.38
N GLU A 493 4.42 -2.45 -2.45
CA GLU A 493 3.56 -3.54 -2.91
C GLU A 493 4.21 -4.88 -2.59
N PHE A 494 3.46 -5.77 -1.96
CA PHE A 494 3.89 -7.13 -1.65
C PHE A 494 2.67 -8.04 -1.50
N SER A 495 2.88 -9.28 -1.06
CA SER A 495 1.81 -10.25 -0.80
C SER A 495 2.15 -11.10 0.41
N VAL A 496 1.11 -11.57 1.11
CA VAL A 496 1.19 -12.63 2.12
C VAL A 496 0.07 -13.63 1.83
N SER A 497 0.39 -14.90 1.67
CA SER A 497 -0.58 -15.90 1.24
C SER A 497 -0.34 -17.24 1.90
N ARG A 498 -1.41 -17.96 2.26
CA ARG A 498 -1.28 -19.24 2.95
C ARG A 498 -0.97 -20.37 1.97
N ILE A 499 0.01 -21.19 2.33
CA ILE A 499 0.49 -22.33 1.55
C ILE A 499 -0.30 -23.59 1.99
N GLN A 500 -0.94 -24.27 1.06
CA GLN A 500 -1.79 -25.44 1.32
C GLN A 500 -1.12 -26.78 0.93
N GLU A 501 -0.13 -26.72 0.04
CA GLU A 501 0.61 -27.88 -0.48
C GLU A 501 2.12 -27.60 -0.58
N GLY A 502 2.91 -28.63 -0.82
CA GLY A 502 4.37 -28.51 -1.00
C GLY A 502 5.17 -28.44 0.29
N LEU A 503 6.43 -27.98 0.19
CA LEU A 503 7.42 -28.02 1.27
C LEU A 503 6.98 -27.26 2.52
N PHE A 504 6.30 -26.14 2.32
CA PHE A 504 5.91 -25.21 3.39
C PHE A 504 4.42 -25.26 3.70
N LYS A 505 3.75 -26.40 3.45
CA LYS A 505 2.34 -26.60 3.77
C LYS A 505 1.97 -26.14 5.18
N GLY A 506 0.91 -25.34 5.27
CA GLY A 506 0.39 -24.76 6.51
C GLY A 506 1.03 -23.44 6.93
N LYS A 507 2.10 -23.01 6.25
CA LYS A 507 2.81 -21.74 6.51
C LYS A 507 2.30 -20.63 5.59
N TYR A 508 2.90 -19.44 5.72
CA TYR A 508 2.54 -18.24 4.95
C TYR A 508 3.73 -17.79 4.11
N LEU A 509 3.50 -17.59 2.81
CA LEU A 509 4.48 -17.07 1.87
C LEU A 509 4.33 -15.56 1.77
N ALA A 510 5.39 -14.81 2.10
CA ALA A 510 5.52 -13.41 1.74
C ALA A 510 6.38 -13.28 0.49
N VAL A 511 5.95 -12.50 -0.52
CA VAL A 511 6.74 -12.17 -1.72
C VAL A 511 6.79 -10.66 -1.89
N PHE A 512 7.99 -10.12 -2.11
CA PHE A 512 8.26 -8.68 -2.21
C PHE A 512 9.52 -8.38 -3.01
N THR A 513 9.69 -7.12 -3.43
CA THR A 513 11.00 -6.63 -3.88
C THR A 513 11.85 -6.26 -2.67
N TYR A 514 13.04 -6.84 -2.57
CA TYR A 514 13.98 -6.55 -1.48
C TYR A 514 14.45 -5.10 -1.59
N ASP A 515 14.33 -4.31 -0.52
CA ASP A 515 14.69 -2.87 -0.49
C ASP A 515 13.97 -2.00 -1.53
N THR A 516 12.71 -2.34 -1.84
CA THR A 516 11.76 -1.56 -2.68
C THR A 516 12.17 -1.31 -4.14
N ASN A 517 13.27 -0.60 -4.41
CA ASN A 517 13.71 -0.18 -5.74
C ASN A 517 15.01 -0.89 -6.18
N THR A 518 15.21 -2.13 -5.73
CA THR A 518 16.35 -2.95 -6.17
C THR A 518 15.91 -4.00 -7.19
N PRO A 519 16.83 -4.53 -8.00
CA PRO A 519 16.52 -5.62 -8.92
C PRO A 519 16.20 -6.95 -8.19
N LYS A 520 16.27 -7.04 -6.87
CA LYS A 520 16.13 -8.30 -6.14
C LYS A 520 14.67 -8.59 -5.78
N ILE A 521 14.17 -9.78 -6.12
CA ILE A 521 12.91 -10.32 -5.58
C ILE A 521 13.27 -11.28 -4.46
N ALA A 522 12.54 -11.19 -3.35
CA ALA A 522 12.73 -12.05 -2.20
C ALA A 522 11.41 -12.66 -1.74
N PHE A 523 11.55 -13.76 -1.01
CA PHE A 523 10.44 -14.34 -0.26
C PHE A 523 10.82 -14.61 1.19
N ALA A 524 9.83 -14.71 2.06
CA ALA A 524 9.97 -15.15 3.44
C ALA A 524 8.84 -16.10 3.81
N ILE A 525 9.08 -17.02 4.73
CA ILE A 525 8.09 -18.01 5.18
C ILE A 525 7.72 -17.72 6.63
N GLY A 526 6.43 -17.52 6.92
CA GLY A 526 5.88 -17.27 8.24
C GLY A 526 5.14 -18.47 8.83
N ASP A 527 5.29 -18.69 10.14
CA ASP A 527 4.55 -19.74 10.86
C ASP A 527 3.07 -19.39 11.11
N SER A 528 2.72 -18.10 11.05
CA SER A 528 1.36 -17.56 11.18
C SER A 528 1.21 -16.33 10.27
N PRO A 529 0.00 -15.72 10.15
CA PRO A 529 -0.19 -14.47 9.41
C PRO A 529 0.75 -13.34 9.85
N VAL A 530 1.14 -13.31 11.12
CA VAL A 530 2.05 -12.31 11.70
C VAL A 530 3.44 -12.91 12.01
N GLY A 531 3.75 -14.07 11.43
CA GLY A 531 5.03 -14.75 11.61
C GLY A 531 5.09 -15.70 12.81
N LYS A 532 6.26 -16.01 13.37
CA LYS A 532 7.58 -15.47 13.00
C LYS A 532 7.94 -15.81 11.55
N PHE A 533 8.42 -14.82 10.81
CA PHE A 533 8.89 -14.99 9.44
C PHE A 533 10.37 -15.35 9.41
N SER A 534 10.77 -16.16 8.43
CA SER A 534 12.18 -16.44 8.15
C SER A 534 12.91 -15.17 7.69
N THR A 535 14.24 -15.18 7.77
CA THR A 535 15.05 -14.20 7.04
C THR A 535 14.66 -14.21 5.55
N PRO A 536 14.53 -13.03 4.91
CA PRO A 536 14.25 -12.95 3.49
C PRO A 536 15.28 -13.70 2.66
N GLN A 537 14.83 -14.46 1.66
CA GLN A 537 15.68 -15.17 0.71
C GLN A 537 15.54 -14.52 -0.66
N VAL A 538 16.62 -13.91 -1.15
CA VAL A 538 16.67 -13.35 -2.52
C VAL A 538 16.71 -14.50 -3.51
N ILE A 539 15.68 -14.57 -4.36
CA ILE A 539 15.42 -15.70 -5.25
C ILE A 539 15.62 -15.35 -6.73
N TYR A 540 15.47 -14.08 -7.11
CA TYR A 540 15.50 -13.66 -8.50
C TYR A 540 16.08 -12.25 -8.65
N HIS A 541 16.85 -12.03 -9.70
CA HIS A 541 17.36 -10.72 -10.10
C HIS A 541 16.65 -10.27 -11.38
N LYS A 542 15.89 -9.19 -11.28
CA LYS A 542 15.15 -8.55 -12.38
C LYS A 542 16.17 -7.99 -13.37
N PRO A 543 16.26 -8.51 -14.61
CA PRO A 543 17.34 -8.16 -15.53
C PRO A 543 17.12 -6.84 -16.27
N GLU A 544 15.92 -6.23 -16.16
CA GLU A 544 15.54 -5.06 -16.94
C GLU A 544 16.39 -3.81 -16.71
N PRO A 545 16.85 -3.49 -15.47
CA PRO A 545 17.75 -2.37 -15.26
C PRO A 545 19.03 -2.47 -16.10
N GLU A 546 19.64 -3.66 -16.20
CA GLU A 546 20.84 -3.88 -17.01
C GLU A 546 20.53 -4.03 -18.50
N MET A 547 19.43 -4.70 -18.85
CA MET A 547 19.06 -4.95 -20.25
C MET A 547 18.58 -3.69 -20.98
N LEU A 548 17.83 -2.83 -20.29
CA LEU A 548 17.25 -1.60 -20.86
C LEU A 548 18.11 -0.36 -20.56
N GLY A 549 18.92 -0.41 -19.50
CA GLY A 549 19.90 0.61 -19.15
C GLY A 549 19.29 1.97 -18.77
N LYS A 550 20.10 3.02 -18.91
CA LYS A 550 19.75 4.42 -18.58
C LYS A 550 19.26 4.55 -17.13
N THR A 551 18.05 5.05 -16.94
CA THR A 551 17.39 5.29 -15.66
C THR A 551 16.35 4.22 -15.34
N THR A 552 16.43 3.03 -15.95
CA THR A 552 15.50 1.92 -15.70
C THR A 552 15.67 1.40 -14.29
N TYR A 553 14.56 1.15 -13.62
CA TYR A 553 14.50 0.47 -12.34
C TYR A 553 13.32 -0.51 -12.33
N ALA A 554 13.35 -1.44 -11.39
CA ALA A 554 12.29 -2.44 -11.23
C ALA A 554 11.97 -2.61 -9.74
N TYR A 555 10.69 -2.83 -9.42
CA TYR A 555 10.15 -2.68 -8.06
C TYR A 555 8.85 -3.50 -7.91
N ASN A 556 8.26 -3.48 -6.70
CA ASN A 556 6.91 -3.97 -6.41
C ASN A 556 6.63 -5.40 -6.89
N ALA A 557 7.35 -6.37 -6.33
CA ALA A 557 7.09 -7.76 -6.66
C ALA A 557 5.99 -8.30 -5.74
N LYS A 558 5.02 -9.05 -6.28
CA LYS A 558 4.00 -9.73 -5.47
C LYS A 558 3.47 -11.00 -6.13
N ALA A 559 2.93 -11.90 -5.32
CA ALA A 559 2.20 -13.07 -5.79
C ALA A 559 0.74 -12.74 -6.14
N HIS A 560 0.15 -13.56 -7.02
CA HIS A 560 -1.27 -13.54 -7.37
C HIS A 560 -1.95 -14.86 -6.97
N PRO A 561 -2.43 -15.01 -5.71
CA PRO A 561 -2.84 -16.29 -5.15
C PRO A 561 -3.90 -17.04 -5.95
N GLN A 562 -4.93 -16.33 -6.39
CA GLN A 562 -6.03 -16.86 -7.20
C GLN A 562 -5.63 -17.30 -8.61
N LEU A 563 -4.44 -16.91 -9.08
CA LEU A 563 -3.86 -17.32 -10.36
C LEU A 563 -2.71 -18.34 -10.18
N SER A 564 -2.55 -18.82 -8.94
CA SER A 564 -1.38 -19.57 -8.49
C SER A 564 -1.78 -20.90 -7.83
N LYS A 565 -0.80 -21.80 -7.79
CA LYS A 565 -0.82 -22.97 -6.90
C LYS A 565 0.19 -22.77 -5.79
N SER A 566 0.01 -23.41 -4.65
CA SER A 566 0.98 -23.39 -3.53
C SER A 566 2.38 -23.82 -3.98
N VAL A 567 2.43 -24.61 -5.05
CA VAL A 567 3.64 -25.22 -5.59
C VAL A 567 4.10 -24.60 -6.92
N ASP A 568 3.34 -23.68 -7.51
CA ASP A 568 3.67 -22.96 -8.74
C ASP A 568 3.06 -21.55 -8.67
N VAL A 569 3.77 -20.66 -7.98
CA VAL A 569 3.30 -19.32 -7.62
C VAL A 569 3.60 -18.34 -8.75
N LEU A 570 2.57 -17.69 -9.29
CA LEU A 570 2.71 -16.58 -10.23
C LEU A 570 3.07 -15.31 -9.46
N VAL A 571 4.18 -14.70 -9.83
CA VAL A 571 4.68 -13.45 -9.26
C VAL A 571 4.83 -12.44 -10.37
N SER A 572 4.33 -11.22 -10.15
CA SER A 572 4.61 -10.07 -11.01
C SER A 572 5.61 -9.12 -10.38
N TYR A 573 6.17 -8.22 -11.18
CA TYR A 573 6.88 -7.03 -10.74
C TYR A 573 6.78 -5.91 -11.77
N ASN A 574 6.98 -4.68 -11.35
CA ASN A 574 6.97 -3.51 -12.22
C ASN A 574 8.38 -3.15 -12.72
N VAL A 575 8.42 -2.57 -13.91
CA VAL A 575 9.60 -1.95 -14.53
C VAL A 575 9.19 -0.52 -14.86
N ASN A 576 10.08 0.44 -14.63
CA ASN A 576 9.85 1.86 -14.92
C ASN A 576 11.19 2.58 -15.17
N THR A 577 11.16 3.87 -15.47
CA THR A 577 12.30 4.75 -15.70
C THR A 577 12.06 6.14 -15.14
N TYR A 578 13.10 6.78 -14.62
CA TYR A 578 13.03 8.17 -14.15
C TYR A 578 12.91 9.21 -15.28
N SER A 579 13.03 8.78 -16.54
CA SER A 579 13.01 9.68 -17.71
C SER A 579 11.83 9.39 -18.63
N PHE A 580 10.97 10.38 -18.85
CA PHE A 580 9.87 10.28 -19.82
C PHE A 580 10.38 10.12 -21.25
N ALA A 581 11.51 10.76 -21.60
CA ALA A 581 12.16 10.56 -22.88
C ALA A 581 12.56 9.09 -23.11
N HIS A 582 13.13 8.45 -22.09
CA HIS A 582 13.41 7.02 -22.16
C HIS A 582 12.14 6.17 -22.31
N ASN A 583 11.09 6.52 -21.56
CA ASN A 583 9.79 5.85 -21.68
C ASN A 583 9.22 5.92 -23.11
N MET A 584 9.38 7.07 -23.78
CA MET A 584 8.98 7.28 -25.17
C MET A 584 9.85 6.49 -26.16
N GLU A 585 11.14 6.33 -25.90
CA GLU A 585 12.06 5.59 -26.76
C GLU A 585 11.85 4.08 -26.69
N ASN A 586 11.49 3.55 -25.53
CA ASN A 586 11.31 2.11 -25.34
C ASN A 586 10.09 1.79 -24.45
N ALA A 587 9.03 1.30 -25.10
CA ALA A 587 7.78 0.93 -24.45
C ALA A 587 7.89 -0.29 -23.54
N ASP A 588 8.96 -1.09 -23.65
CA ASP A 588 9.15 -2.25 -22.77
C ASP A 588 9.46 -1.81 -21.32
N VAL A 589 9.84 -0.55 -21.09
CA VAL A 589 10.25 -0.03 -19.77
C VAL A 589 9.06 0.18 -18.81
N TYR A 590 7.81 0.24 -19.27
CA TYR A 590 6.65 0.58 -18.41
C TYR A 590 5.57 -0.49 -18.47
N SER A 591 5.96 -1.76 -18.38
CA SER A 591 5.04 -2.88 -18.45
C SER A 591 5.43 -3.92 -17.38
N PRO A 592 4.45 -4.53 -16.68
CA PRO A 592 4.72 -5.60 -15.73
C PRO A 592 5.49 -6.77 -16.35
N ARG A 593 6.18 -7.52 -15.51
CA ARG A 593 6.88 -8.76 -15.83
C ARG A 593 6.42 -9.87 -14.91
N PHE A 594 6.47 -11.10 -15.38
CA PHE A 594 6.02 -12.25 -14.61
C PHE A 594 7.07 -13.35 -14.53
N ILE A 595 7.13 -13.97 -13.35
CA ILE A 595 7.91 -15.17 -13.07
C ILE A 595 7.04 -16.20 -12.35
N ARG A 596 7.51 -17.44 -12.34
CA ARG A 596 6.99 -18.53 -11.52
C ARG A 596 7.99 -18.91 -10.45
N LEU A 597 7.49 -19.10 -9.23
CA LEU A 597 8.23 -19.73 -8.13
C LEU A 597 7.71 -21.16 -7.95
N LYS A 598 8.51 -22.16 -8.33
CA LYS A 598 8.12 -23.57 -8.32
C LYS A 598 8.69 -24.28 -7.11
N ASP A 599 7.82 -24.85 -6.29
CA ASP A 599 8.24 -25.54 -5.08
C ASP A 599 9.07 -26.78 -5.40
N THR A 600 10.16 -26.97 -4.65
CA THR A 600 11.14 -28.05 -4.86
C THR A 600 10.65 -29.46 -4.50
N THR A 601 9.38 -29.63 -4.10
CA THR A 601 8.74 -30.94 -3.94
C THR A 601 7.95 -31.40 -5.17
N THR A 602 7.72 -30.52 -6.15
CA THR A 602 6.73 -30.75 -7.23
C THR A 602 7.27 -31.14 -8.59
N LEU A 603 8.48 -31.70 -8.64
CA LEU A 603 9.05 -32.24 -9.87
C LEU A 603 9.24 -33.75 -9.81
#